data_AF-A0ABD1JJC3-F1
#
_entry.id   AF-A0ABD1JJC3-F1
#
_cell.length_a   1.000
_cell.length_b   1.000
_cell.length_c   1.000
_cell.angle_alpha   90.00
_cell.angle_beta   90.00
_cell.angle_gamma   90.00
#
_symmetry.space_group_name_H-M   'P 1'
#
loop_
_entity.id
_entity.type
_entity.pdbx_description
1 polymer ?
#
loop_
_entity_poly.entity_id
_entity_poly.type
_entity_poly.pdbx_seq_one_letter_code
_entity_poly.pdbx_strand_id
1 'polypeptide(L)'
;MPHKMWLYPVVCVRPACGKHRLTAAGVYRTVRRVLDVDGWYDLATEYLECKRCLKKYPAWSEDILGQLDLGHRSQFPALLTYRYSCDNRVLRMMRERTMGNSVAQLYKKLQEQHSEAWMQRVLQYLTACEPFARICVVRPVFAEPPPMPALPKPKWLLAVYARDVLGRLDEVKAKITSTFGSVLKMDSTKKITKKLAGAAAGTAAWCTNVGNEHGQVLVAVLTASEGHALDLMADGLMRRYREAGEAPPQLMYVDRDCCSPYGPCRVNAMFAEWDGLQVRLDIWHFMRRIAAGVTTEAHPLYGTFLARLSTL
;
A
#
# COMPACT_ATOMS: atom_id res chain seq x y z
N MET A 1 5.33 23.36 -11.70
CA MET A 1 6.61 24.12 -11.78
C MET A 1 6.87 24.77 -10.43
N PRO A 2 7.60 24.12 -9.50
CA PRO A 2 7.70 24.57 -8.11
C PRO A 2 8.21 26.01 -7.94
N HIS A 3 9.20 26.42 -8.75
CA HIS A 3 9.76 27.78 -8.68
C HIS A 3 8.76 28.85 -9.15
N LYS A 4 8.03 28.63 -10.25
CA LYS A 4 7.05 29.60 -10.76
C LYS A 4 5.70 29.56 -10.05
N MET A 5 5.24 28.37 -9.68
CA MET A 5 3.92 28.18 -9.05
C MET A 5 3.92 28.57 -7.58
N TRP A 6 5.02 28.35 -6.87
CA TRP A 6 5.07 28.50 -5.41
C TRP A 6 6.15 29.49 -4.95
N LEU A 7 6.92 30.06 -5.88
CA LEU A 7 8.09 30.91 -5.58
C LEU A 7 9.11 30.22 -4.64
N TYR A 8 9.08 28.88 -4.60
CA TYR A 8 9.89 28.09 -3.68
C TYR A 8 11.38 28.17 -4.05
N PRO A 9 12.29 28.52 -3.12
CA PRO A 9 13.71 28.64 -3.40
C PRO A 9 14.37 27.26 -3.49
N VAL A 10 14.47 26.73 -4.70
CA VAL A 10 15.19 25.48 -4.99
C VAL A 10 16.67 25.74 -5.27
N VAL A 11 17.53 24.85 -4.76
CA VAL A 11 19.00 24.98 -4.79
C VAL A 11 19.66 23.82 -5.51
N CYS A 12 20.89 24.04 -5.96
CA CYS A 12 21.69 23.03 -6.64
C CYS A 12 22.07 21.90 -5.69
N VAL A 13 21.81 20.67 -6.14
CA VAL A 13 22.03 19.42 -5.40
C VAL A 13 23.52 19.11 -5.22
N ARG A 14 24.41 19.68 -6.06
CA ARG A 14 25.85 19.43 -5.99
C ARG A 14 26.45 20.15 -4.77
N PRO A 15 27.12 19.44 -3.84
CA PRO A 15 27.71 20.06 -2.64
C PRO A 15 28.68 21.20 -2.96
N ALA A 16 29.52 21.03 -4.01
CA ALA A 16 30.48 22.04 -4.46
C ALA A 16 29.85 23.38 -4.88
N CYS A 17 28.55 23.41 -5.16
CA CYS A 17 27.84 24.63 -5.49
C CYS A 17 27.37 25.43 -4.27
N GLY A 18 27.50 24.90 -3.05
CA GLY A 18 27.16 25.63 -1.82
C GLY A 18 25.70 26.09 -1.78
N LYS A 19 24.75 25.22 -2.16
CA LYS A 19 23.31 25.54 -2.23
C LYS A 19 22.99 26.74 -3.14
N HIS A 20 23.77 26.95 -4.20
CA HIS A 20 23.47 27.99 -5.19
C HIS A 20 22.05 27.82 -5.76
N ARG A 21 21.29 28.92 -5.80
CA ARG A 21 19.89 28.93 -6.25
C ARG A 21 19.79 28.51 -7.72
N LEU A 22 18.80 27.68 -8.02
CA LEU A 22 18.49 27.31 -9.39
C LEU A 22 17.54 28.34 -10.01
N THR A 23 17.72 28.60 -11.29
CA THR A 23 16.89 29.52 -12.09
C THR A 23 16.21 28.78 -13.22
N ALA A 24 15.04 29.23 -13.66
CA ALA A 24 14.35 28.66 -14.81
C ALA A 24 15.24 28.73 -16.08
N ALA A 25 15.24 27.65 -16.87
CA ALA A 25 16.09 27.46 -18.04
C ALA A 25 15.34 26.87 -19.25
N GLY A 26 14.05 27.21 -19.35
CA GLY A 26 13.17 26.82 -20.46
C GLY A 26 12.45 25.48 -20.24
N VAL A 27 11.72 25.04 -21.26
CA VAL A 27 10.85 23.84 -21.18
C VAL A 27 11.68 22.56 -21.22
N TYR A 28 11.31 21.59 -20.38
CA TYR A 28 11.90 20.26 -20.38
C TYR A 28 11.47 19.49 -21.64
N ARG A 29 12.43 18.90 -22.36
CA ARG A 29 12.17 18.31 -23.69
C ARG A 29 11.31 17.05 -23.66
N THR A 30 11.15 16.42 -22.51
CA THR A 30 10.44 15.15 -22.38
C THR A 30 9.19 15.31 -21.54
N VAL A 31 8.03 15.09 -22.15
CA VAL A 31 6.77 14.98 -21.43
C VAL A 31 6.68 13.55 -20.87
N ARG A 32 6.17 13.39 -19.64
CA ARG A 32 5.85 12.05 -19.14
C ARG A 32 4.37 11.79 -19.27
N ARG A 33 4.09 10.57 -19.72
CA ARG A 33 2.77 10.00 -19.65
C ARG A 33 2.48 9.48 -18.25
N VAL A 34 1.36 9.91 -17.67
CA VAL A 34 0.89 9.56 -16.33
C VAL A 34 -0.37 8.72 -16.44
N LEU A 35 -0.38 7.56 -15.81
CA LEU A 35 -1.56 6.71 -15.68
C LEU A 35 -2.51 7.33 -14.67
N ASP A 36 -3.73 7.65 -15.09
CA ASP A 36 -4.83 8.05 -14.21
C ASP A 36 -5.92 6.98 -14.19
N VAL A 37 -6.97 7.23 -13.41
CA VAL A 37 -8.11 6.34 -13.18
C VAL A 37 -8.86 5.98 -14.48
N ASP A 38 -9.02 6.94 -15.39
CA ASP A 38 -9.88 6.86 -16.59
C ASP A 38 -9.13 7.19 -17.91
N GLY A 39 -7.80 7.15 -17.86
CA GLY A 39 -6.97 7.35 -19.04
C GLY A 39 -5.53 7.67 -18.72
N TRP A 40 -4.95 8.48 -19.61
CA TRP A 40 -3.58 8.95 -19.50
C TRP A 40 -3.56 10.46 -19.69
N TYR A 41 -2.74 11.15 -18.92
CA TYR A 41 -2.43 12.55 -19.17
C TYR A 41 -0.93 12.77 -19.27
N ASP A 42 -0.58 13.88 -19.87
CA ASP A 42 0.79 14.27 -20.15
C ASP A 42 1.26 15.33 -19.17
N LEU A 43 2.35 15.04 -18.46
CA LEU A 43 2.96 15.92 -17.48
C LEU A 43 4.23 16.55 -18.05
N ALA A 44 4.16 17.86 -18.29
CA ALA A 44 5.28 18.69 -18.73
C ALA A 44 5.93 19.43 -17.56
N THR A 45 7.20 19.81 -17.73
CA THR A 45 7.94 20.57 -16.71
C THR A 45 8.95 21.52 -17.34
N GLU A 46 9.63 22.32 -16.52
CA GLU A 46 10.73 23.18 -16.94
C GLU A 46 12.09 22.62 -16.49
N TYR A 47 13.16 23.07 -17.16
CA TYR A 47 14.52 22.94 -16.65
C TYR A 47 14.78 24.02 -15.60
N LEU A 48 15.47 23.62 -14.55
CA LEU A 48 16.08 24.47 -13.55
C LEU A 48 17.60 24.36 -13.71
N GLU A 49 18.30 25.48 -13.81
CA GLU A 49 19.74 25.52 -14.05
C GLU A 49 20.48 26.15 -12.88
N CYS A 50 21.60 25.54 -12.49
CA CYS A 50 22.56 26.15 -11.59
C CYS A 50 23.51 27.03 -12.39
N LYS A 51 23.52 28.35 -12.17
CA LYS A 51 24.44 29.26 -12.90
C LYS A 51 25.92 29.08 -12.53
N ARG A 52 26.21 28.41 -11.41
CA ARG A 52 27.59 28.11 -10.98
C ARG A 52 28.22 26.90 -11.66
N CYS A 53 27.48 25.81 -11.84
CA CYS A 53 28.00 24.57 -12.48
C CYS A 53 27.34 24.21 -13.80
N LEU A 54 26.42 25.06 -14.28
CA LEU A 54 25.67 24.93 -15.53
C LEU A 54 24.82 23.64 -15.64
N LYS A 55 24.70 22.87 -14.56
CA LYS A 55 23.88 21.66 -14.55
C LYS A 55 22.40 22.03 -14.56
N LYS A 56 21.66 21.35 -15.44
CA LYS A 56 20.21 21.43 -15.56
C LYS A 56 19.53 20.27 -14.83
N TYR A 57 18.40 20.57 -14.22
CA TYR A 57 17.55 19.65 -13.46
C TYR A 57 16.12 19.79 -13.97
N PRO A 58 15.43 18.68 -14.25
CA PRO A 58 13.99 18.73 -14.46
C PRO A 58 13.29 19.18 -13.16
N ALA A 59 12.35 20.11 -13.21
CA ALA A 59 11.78 20.72 -11.99
C ALA A 59 10.98 19.74 -11.09
N TRP A 60 10.55 18.62 -11.65
CA TRP A 60 9.94 17.46 -10.97
C TRP A 60 10.92 16.32 -10.60
N SER A 61 12.23 16.51 -10.77
CA SER A 61 13.18 15.46 -10.37
C SER A 61 13.10 15.23 -8.86
N GLU A 62 13.33 13.99 -8.42
CA GLU A 62 13.27 13.63 -6.99
C GLU A 62 14.20 14.52 -6.15
N ASP A 63 15.36 14.92 -6.69
CA ASP A 63 16.27 15.83 -6.01
C ASP A 63 15.68 17.24 -5.77
N ILE A 64 14.75 17.68 -6.64
CA ILE A 64 14.08 18.97 -6.52
C ILE A 64 12.83 18.83 -5.66
N LEU A 65 12.01 17.81 -5.91
CA LEU A 65 10.83 17.51 -5.09
C LEU A 65 11.21 17.20 -3.64
N GLY A 66 12.38 16.63 -3.40
CA GLY A 66 12.95 16.37 -2.08
C GLY A 66 13.35 17.61 -1.29
N GLN A 67 13.47 18.77 -1.94
CA GLN A 67 13.74 20.05 -1.26
C GLN A 67 12.47 20.74 -0.76
N LEU A 68 11.29 20.34 -1.26
CA LEU A 68 10.03 20.96 -0.91
C LEU A 68 9.56 20.49 0.47
N ASP A 69 8.87 21.36 1.20
CA ASP A 69 8.12 20.93 2.38
C ASP A 69 6.95 20.01 2.00
N LEU A 70 6.39 19.33 3.01
CA LEU A 70 5.31 18.37 2.83
C LEU A 70 4.07 18.98 2.16
N GLY A 71 3.75 20.24 2.45
CA GLY A 71 2.60 20.94 1.88
C GLY A 71 2.74 21.10 0.37
N HIS A 72 3.84 21.69 -0.10
CA HIS A 72 4.11 21.83 -1.53
C HIS A 72 4.31 20.49 -2.23
N ARG A 73 5.03 19.55 -1.60
CA ARG A 73 5.23 18.21 -2.17
C ARG A 73 3.90 17.46 -2.36
N SER A 74 2.93 17.64 -1.46
CA SER A 74 1.61 17.00 -1.53
C SER A 74 0.76 17.46 -2.72
N GLN A 75 1.04 18.64 -3.27
CA GLN A 75 0.36 19.16 -4.46
C GLN A 75 0.87 18.49 -5.75
N PHE A 76 1.99 17.77 -5.69
CA PHE A 76 2.51 17.05 -6.85
C PHE A 76 1.63 15.80 -7.13
N PRO A 77 1.00 15.69 -8.31
CA PRO A 77 -0.13 14.77 -8.50
C PRO A 77 0.28 13.32 -8.74
N ALA A 78 1.56 13.06 -9.05
CA ALA A 78 1.98 11.76 -9.55
C ALA A 78 3.27 11.25 -8.90
N LEU A 79 3.42 9.93 -8.87
CA LEU A 79 4.68 9.26 -8.56
C LEU A 79 5.41 8.93 -9.86
N LEU A 80 6.64 9.43 -9.98
CA LEU A 80 7.43 9.28 -11.20
C LEU A 80 8.26 7.99 -11.15
N THR A 81 8.19 7.20 -12.22
CA THR A 81 9.11 6.07 -12.45
C THR A 81 9.92 6.29 -13.73
N TYR A 82 10.90 5.42 -14.01
CA TYR A 82 11.75 5.57 -15.18
C TYR A 82 10.96 5.63 -16.50
N ARG A 83 10.02 4.70 -16.71
CA ARG A 83 9.28 4.55 -17.98
C ARG A 83 7.90 5.21 -17.98
N TYR A 84 7.22 5.20 -16.84
CA TYR A 84 5.85 5.68 -16.69
C TYR A 84 5.70 6.52 -15.42
N SER A 85 4.60 7.24 -15.27
CA SER A 85 4.24 7.86 -14.00
C SER A 85 2.85 7.37 -13.59
N CYS A 86 2.55 7.36 -12.30
CA CYS A 86 1.27 6.92 -11.77
C CYS A 86 0.64 8.05 -10.99
N ASP A 87 -0.62 8.38 -11.26
CA ASP A 87 -1.35 9.37 -10.49
C ASP A 87 -1.57 8.89 -9.04
N ASN A 88 -1.52 9.84 -8.11
CA ASN A 88 -1.76 9.58 -6.70
C ASN A 88 -3.18 9.02 -6.46
N ARG A 89 -4.16 9.32 -7.30
CA ARG A 89 -5.51 8.74 -7.25
C ARG A 89 -5.48 7.23 -7.43
N VAL A 90 -4.76 6.75 -8.45
CA VAL A 90 -4.57 5.31 -8.72
C VAL A 90 -3.83 4.65 -7.55
N LEU A 91 -2.79 5.31 -7.03
CA LEU A 91 -2.05 4.80 -5.86
C LEU A 91 -2.93 4.70 -4.61
N ARG A 92 -3.78 5.69 -4.35
CA ARG A 92 -4.69 5.70 -3.19
C ARG A 92 -5.66 4.54 -3.21
N MET A 93 -6.10 4.08 -4.38
CA MET A 93 -6.94 2.87 -4.51
C MET A 93 -6.22 1.62 -4.00
N MET A 94 -4.89 1.55 -4.03
CA MET A 94 -4.11 0.44 -3.46
C MET A 94 -3.80 0.60 -1.96
N ARG A 95 -4.04 1.78 -1.38
CA ARG A 95 -3.77 2.02 0.04
C ARG A 95 -4.81 1.40 0.95
N GLU A 96 -6.01 1.13 0.45
CA GLU A 96 -7.03 0.38 1.18
C GLU A 96 -6.52 -1.03 1.50
N ARG A 97 -6.67 -1.46 2.76
CA ARG A 97 -6.20 -2.77 3.23
C ARG A 97 -7.35 -3.75 3.43
N THR A 98 -8.39 -3.63 2.63
CA THR A 98 -9.55 -4.52 2.66
C THR A 98 -9.20 -5.86 2.01
N MET A 99 -9.87 -6.92 2.45
CA MET A 99 -9.78 -8.21 1.76
C MET A 99 -10.23 -8.06 0.31
N GLY A 100 -9.43 -8.60 -0.61
CA GLY A 100 -9.69 -8.50 -2.05
C GLY A 100 -8.91 -7.40 -2.76
N ASN A 101 -8.43 -6.37 -2.06
CA ASN A 101 -7.65 -5.29 -2.69
C ASN A 101 -6.28 -5.80 -3.16
N SER A 102 -6.24 -6.23 -4.42
CA SER A 102 -5.06 -6.76 -5.07
C SER A 102 -4.74 -5.95 -6.31
N VAL A 103 -3.47 -5.97 -6.70
CA VAL A 103 -3.03 -5.29 -7.93
C VAL A 103 -3.71 -5.86 -9.18
N ALA A 104 -4.10 -7.14 -9.17
CA ALA A 104 -4.90 -7.74 -10.22
C ALA A 104 -6.33 -7.18 -10.26
N GLN A 105 -6.96 -6.97 -9.09
CA GLN A 105 -8.27 -6.35 -9.02
C GLN A 105 -8.21 -4.87 -9.45
N LEU A 106 -7.20 -4.11 -9.01
CA LEU A 106 -7.01 -2.74 -9.47
C LEU A 106 -6.85 -2.69 -10.99
N TYR A 107 -6.00 -3.56 -11.56
CA TYR A 107 -5.79 -3.60 -13.00
C TYR A 107 -7.11 -3.81 -13.76
N LYS A 108 -7.97 -4.74 -13.30
CA LYS A 108 -9.29 -4.96 -13.91
C LYS A 108 -10.20 -3.73 -13.78
N LYS A 109 -10.20 -3.06 -12.63
CA LYS A 109 -10.96 -1.81 -12.42
C LYS A 109 -10.51 -0.71 -13.37
N LEU A 110 -9.19 -0.49 -13.49
CA LEU A 110 -8.63 0.48 -14.43
C LEU A 110 -8.96 0.12 -15.87
N GLN A 111 -8.92 -1.17 -16.22
CA GLN A 111 -9.26 -1.63 -17.57
C GLN A 111 -10.71 -1.29 -17.92
N GLU A 112 -11.64 -1.54 -16.99
CA GLU A 112 -13.05 -1.17 -17.18
C GLU A 112 -13.20 0.34 -17.35
N GLN A 113 -12.65 1.13 -16.42
CA GLN A 113 -12.77 2.60 -16.43
C GLN A 113 -12.13 3.24 -17.65
N HIS A 114 -10.96 2.75 -18.09
CA HIS A 114 -10.31 3.23 -19.31
C HIS A 114 -11.11 2.86 -20.56
N SER A 115 -11.70 1.67 -20.59
CA SER A 115 -12.52 1.22 -21.72
C SER A 115 -13.77 2.07 -21.87
N GLU A 116 -14.48 2.31 -20.77
CA GLU A 116 -15.67 3.17 -20.73
C GLU A 116 -15.33 4.60 -21.16
N ALA A 117 -14.30 5.21 -20.57
CA ALA A 117 -13.89 6.57 -20.89
C ALA A 117 -13.39 6.71 -22.34
N TRP A 118 -12.69 5.70 -22.87
CA TRP A 118 -12.28 5.68 -24.27
C TRP A 118 -13.48 5.56 -25.20
N MET A 119 -14.41 4.63 -24.95
CA MET A 119 -15.63 4.47 -25.76
C MET A 119 -16.47 5.77 -25.77
N GLN A 120 -16.59 6.44 -24.63
CA GLN A 120 -17.31 7.70 -24.53
C GLN A 120 -16.65 8.80 -25.39
N ARG A 121 -15.32 8.92 -25.36
CA ARG A 121 -14.57 9.87 -26.20
C ARG A 121 -14.70 9.54 -27.70
N VAL A 122 -14.68 8.25 -28.05
CA VAL A 122 -14.92 7.79 -29.43
C VAL A 122 -16.31 8.17 -29.90
N LEU A 123 -17.34 7.91 -29.09
CA LEU A 123 -18.71 8.27 -29.41
C LEU A 123 -18.85 9.78 -29.60
N GLN A 124 -18.30 10.59 -28.69
CA GLN A 124 -18.29 12.05 -28.81
C GLN A 124 -17.63 12.53 -30.11
N TYR A 125 -16.48 11.94 -30.48
CA TYR A 125 -15.81 12.25 -31.72
C TYR A 125 -16.67 11.92 -32.95
N LEU A 126 -17.25 10.72 -32.99
CA LEU A 126 -18.09 10.29 -34.11
C LEU A 126 -19.35 11.14 -34.24
N THR A 127 -20.02 11.47 -33.12
CA THR A 127 -21.16 12.39 -33.09
C THR A 127 -20.78 13.79 -33.56
N ALA A 128 -19.59 14.30 -33.18
CA ALA A 128 -19.11 15.60 -33.64
C ALA A 128 -18.80 15.63 -35.16
N CYS A 129 -18.41 14.49 -35.74
CA CYS A 129 -18.16 14.36 -37.18
C CYS A 129 -19.45 14.27 -38.01
N GLU A 130 -20.54 13.79 -37.42
CA GLU A 130 -21.77 13.45 -38.14
C GLU A 130 -22.43 14.62 -38.92
N PRO A 131 -22.57 15.85 -38.37
CA PRO A 131 -23.15 16.96 -39.12
C PRO A 131 -22.37 17.30 -40.39
N PHE A 132 -21.05 17.24 -40.33
CA PHE A 132 -20.16 17.54 -41.45
C PHE A 132 -20.20 16.45 -42.53
N ALA A 133 -20.44 15.19 -42.14
CA ALA A 133 -20.62 14.10 -43.09
C ALA A 133 -21.95 14.18 -43.86
N ARG A 134 -22.99 14.78 -43.25
CA ARG A 134 -24.34 14.88 -43.83
C ARG A 134 -24.55 16.10 -44.72
N ILE A 135 -23.92 17.23 -44.39
CA ILE A 135 -24.20 18.54 -45.03
C ILE A 135 -23.30 18.82 -46.22
N CYS A 136 -22.08 18.27 -46.25
CA CYS A 136 -21.11 18.57 -47.30
C CYS A 136 -21.32 17.71 -48.57
N VAL A 137 -21.38 18.38 -49.73
CA VAL A 137 -21.44 17.73 -51.06
C VAL A 137 -20.21 16.82 -51.30
N VAL A 138 -19.06 17.21 -50.76
CA VAL A 138 -17.86 16.38 -50.65
C VAL A 138 -17.75 15.86 -49.22
N ARG A 139 -17.87 14.55 -49.03
CA ARG A 139 -17.77 13.95 -47.68
C ARG A 139 -16.33 14.06 -47.17
N PRO A 140 -16.08 14.76 -46.05
CA PRO A 140 -14.76 14.75 -45.43
C PRO A 140 -14.42 13.33 -44.94
N VAL A 141 -13.19 12.90 -45.18
CA VAL A 141 -12.65 11.66 -44.61
C VAL A 141 -12.09 12.00 -43.24
N PHE A 142 -12.80 11.60 -42.20
CA PHE A 142 -12.35 11.74 -40.82
C PHE A 142 -11.31 10.66 -40.49
N ALA A 143 -10.32 11.02 -39.67
CA ALA A 143 -9.39 10.03 -39.15
C ALA A 143 -10.14 9.01 -38.28
N GLU A 144 -9.77 7.74 -38.37
CA GLU A 144 -10.32 6.74 -37.45
C GLU A 144 -9.88 7.05 -36.01
N PRO A 145 -10.76 6.82 -35.01
CA PRO A 145 -10.37 6.97 -33.63
C PRO A 145 -9.16 6.08 -33.30
N PRO A 146 -8.14 6.61 -32.60
CA PRO A 146 -6.97 5.82 -32.25
C PRO A 146 -7.35 4.68 -31.30
N PRO A 147 -6.66 3.54 -31.35
CA PRO A 147 -6.91 2.43 -30.43
C PRO A 147 -6.69 2.86 -28.98
N MET A 148 -7.43 2.26 -28.06
CA MET A 148 -7.30 2.55 -26.63
C MET A 148 -5.85 2.30 -26.17
N PRO A 149 -5.21 3.26 -25.48
CA PRO A 149 -3.87 3.06 -24.94
C PRO A 149 -3.82 1.87 -23.97
N ALA A 150 -2.84 0.99 -24.16
CA ALA A 150 -2.67 -0.17 -23.30
C ALA A 150 -2.28 0.21 -21.87
N LEU A 151 -2.90 -0.44 -20.89
CA LEU A 151 -2.54 -0.32 -19.48
C LEU A 151 -1.19 -1.00 -19.18
N PRO A 152 -0.43 -0.49 -18.19
CA PRO A 152 0.78 -1.16 -17.75
C PRO A 152 0.43 -2.46 -17.03
N LYS A 153 1.31 -3.46 -17.16
CA LYS A 153 1.12 -4.78 -16.55
C LYS A 153 0.94 -4.68 -15.02
N PRO A 154 0.18 -5.57 -14.38
CA PRO A 154 0.01 -5.60 -12.92
C PRO A 154 1.33 -5.55 -12.13
N LYS A 155 2.39 -6.20 -12.61
CA LYS A 155 3.72 -6.14 -11.98
C LYS A 155 4.27 -4.72 -11.85
N TRP A 156 3.98 -3.84 -12.82
CA TRP A 156 4.39 -2.44 -12.75
C TRP A 156 3.60 -1.68 -11.69
N LEU A 157 2.28 -1.86 -11.63
CA LEU A 157 1.43 -1.25 -10.59
C LEU A 157 1.92 -1.63 -9.18
N LEU A 158 2.29 -2.90 -8.98
CA LEU A 158 2.86 -3.36 -7.72
C LEU A 158 4.18 -2.66 -7.37
N ALA A 159 5.07 -2.48 -8.35
CA ALA A 159 6.35 -1.79 -8.14
C ALA A 159 6.15 -0.31 -7.79
N VAL A 160 5.18 0.37 -8.43
CA VAL A 160 4.83 1.76 -8.13
C VAL A 160 4.24 1.86 -6.73
N TYR A 161 3.36 0.93 -6.34
CA TYR A 161 2.82 0.88 -4.98
C TYR A 161 3.91 0.67 -3.93
N ALA A 162 4.84 -0.26 -4.18
CA ALA A 162 5.98 -0.47 -3.28
C ALA A 162 6.82 0.81 -3.13
N ARG A 163 7.02 1.56 -4.22
CA ARG A 163 7.71 2.85 -4.18
C ARG A 163 6.93 3.92 -3.41
N ASP A 164 5.60 3.98 -3.54
CA ASP A 164 4.74 4.87 -2.73
C ASP A 164 4.86 4.55 -1.24
N VAL A 165 4.82 3.26 -0.87
CA VAL A 165 4.96 2.83 0.52
C VAL A 165 6.34 3.17 1.07
N LEU A 166 7.41 2.94 0.29
CA LEU A 166 8.77 3.32 0.69
C LEU A 166 8.92 4.82 0.90
N GLY A 167 8.32 5.63 0.02
CA GLY A 167 8.35 7.09 0.13
C GLY A 167 7.60 7.64 1.34
N ARG A 168 6.76 6.83 1.98
CA ARG A 168 5.95 7.19 3.15
C ARG A 168 6.20 6.24 4.33
N LEU A 169 7.37 5.60 4.37
CA LEU A 169 7.65 4.56 5.35
C LEU A 169 7.51 5.07 6.79
N ASP A 170 7.98 6.28 7.06
CA ASP A 170 7.90 6.89 8.39
C ASP A 170 6.46 7.25 8.76
N GLU A 171 5.65 7.76 7.82
CA GLU A 171 4.21 7.98 8.02
C GLU A 171 3.48 6.66 8.32
N VAL A 172 3.81 5.60 7.57
CA VAL A 172 3.22 4.28 7.78
C VAL A 172 3.60 3.70 9.14
N LYS A 173 4.86 3.85 9.56
CA LYS A 173 5.33 3.46 10.89
C LYS A 173 4.62 4.24 11.98
N ALA A 174 4.57 5.57 11.85
CA ALA A 174 3.89 6.45 12.80
C ALA A 174 2.41 6.08 12.96
N LYS A 175 1.73 5.81 11.84
CA LYS A 175 0.33 5.38 11.84
C LYS A 175 0.14 4.04 12.56
N ILE A 176 1.03 3.07 12.36
CA ILE A 176 0.99 1.77 13.06
C ILE A 176 1.19 1.98 14.57
N THR A 177 2.15 2.83 14.96
CA THR A 177 2.45 3.10 16.37
C THR A 177 1.39 3.95 17.07
N SER A 178 0.57 4.69 16.33
CA SER A 178 -0.55 5.49 16.85
C SER A 178 -1.90 4.77 16.75
N THR A 179 -1.90 3.48 16.42
CA THR A 179 -3.13 2.67 16.33
C THR A 179 -3.28 1.80 17.57
N PHE A 180 -4.50 1.71 18.08
CA PHE A 180 -4.90 0.93 19.24
C PHE A 180 -6.17 0.13 18.93
N GLY A 181 -6.63 -0.67 19.87
CA GLY A 181 -7.81 -1.52 19.73
C GLY A 181 -8.23 -2.14 21.05
N SER A 182 -9.50 -2.49 21.14
CA SER A 182 -10.12 -3.12 22.30
C SER A 182 -10.16 -4.65 22.20
N VAL A 183 -10.13 -5.18 20.97
CA VAL A 183 -10.11 -6.60 20.68
C VAL A 183 -8.94 -6.89 19.76
N LEU A 184 -7.98 -7.64 20.28
CA LEU A 184 -6.74 -7.94 19.59
C LEU A 184 -6.74 -9.36 19.05
N LYS A 185 -5.89 -9.57 18.04
CA LYS A 185 -5.56 -10.88 17.51
C LYS A 185 -4.05 -10.98 17.32
N MET A 186 -3.46 -12.04 17.86
CA MET A 186 -2.05 -12.36 17.69
C MET A 186 -1.90 -13.61 16.83
N ASP A 187 -1.18 -13.48 15.71
CA ASP A 187 -0.99 -14.53 14.70
C ASP A 187 0.49 -14.62 14.31
N SER A 188 0.98 -15.85 14.10
CA SER A 188 2.38 -16.11 13.73
C SER A 188 2.50 -16.80 12.37
N THR A 189 3.37 -16.29 11.50
CA THR A 189 3.53 -16.81 10.14
C THR A 189 4.99 -16.94 9.70
N LYS A 190 5.27 -18.01 8.94
CA LYS A 190 6.55 -18.22 8.25
C LYS A 190 6.59 -17.64 6.82
N LYS A 191 5.46 -17.13 6.31
CA LYS A 191 5.36 -16.80 4.87
C LYS A 191 6.14 -15.54 4.51
N ILE A 192 6.13 -14.54 5.38
CA ILE A 192 6.80 -13.27 5.13
C ILE A 192 8.31 -13.36 5.33
N THR A 193 8.77 -14.21 6.24
CA THR A 193 10.20 -14.40 6.52
C THR A 193 10.97 -14.96 5.31
N LYS A 194 10.30 -15.80 4.50
CA LYS A 194 10.82 -16.25 3.19
C LYS A 194 11.02 -15.15 2.16
N LYS A 195 10.47 -13.95 2.38
CA LYS A 195 10.57 -12.79 1.48
C LYS A 195 11.56 -11.74 1.96
N LEU A 196 12.20 -11.97 3.12
CA LEU A 196 13.24 -11.07 3.61
C LEU A 196 14.44 -11.10 2.65
N ALA A 197 15.05 -9.94 2.46
CA ALA A 197 16.16 -9.73 1.53
C ALA A 197 17.21 -8.80 2.17
N GLY A 198 18.40 -8.73 1.56
CA GLY A 198 19.51 -7.94 2.08
C GLY A 198 20.03 -8.49 3.41
N ALA A 199 20.39 -7.59 4.34
CA ALA A 199 20.95 -7.97 5.64
C ALA A 199 20.02 -8.82 6.52
N ALA A 200 18.71 -8.81 6.25
CA ALA A 200 17.71 -9.59 7.00
C ALA A 200 17.38 -10.95 6.32
N ALA A 201 18.00 -11.28 5.19
CA ALA A 201 17.75 -12.55 4.52
C ALA A 201 18.19 -13.72 5.41
N GLY A 202 17.28 -14.65 5.70
CA GLY A 202 17.58 -15.83 6.51
C GLY A 202 17.77 -15.59 8.01
N THR A 203 17.59 -14.35 8.50
CA THR A 203 17.79 -14.03 9.93
C THR A 203 16.57 -14.29 10.80
N ALA A 204 15.41 -14.53 10.20
CA ALA A 204 14.16 -14.82 10.92
C ALA A 204 13.43 -15.99 10.26
N ALA A 205 12.79 -16.82 11.09
CA ALA A 205 11.95 -17.92 10.64
C ALA A 205 10.46 -17.60 10.79
N TRP A 206 10.12 -16.74 11.77
CA TRP A 206 8.75 -16.38 12.10
C TRP A 206 8.53 -14.88 12.11
N CYS A 207 7.30 -14.48 11.82
CA CYS A 207 6.79 -13.15 12.01
C CYS A 207 5.52 -13.24 12.85
N THR A 208 5.51 -12.63 14.03
CA THR A 208 4.34 -12.55 14.89
C THR A 208 3.76 -11.15 14.80
N ASN A 209 2.47 -11.07 14.48
CA ASN A 209 1.74 -9.81 14.33
C ASN A 209 0.64 -9.74 15.40
N VAL A 210 0.45 -8.56 15.96
CA VAL A 210 -0.74 -8.22 16.74
C VAL A 210 -1.55 -7.18 15.97
N GLY A 211 -2.82 -7.46 15.72
CA GLY A 211 -3.76 -6.54 15.07
C GLY A 211 -5.03 -6.34 15.89
N ASN A 212 -5.81 -5.31 15.56
CA ASN A 212 -7.06 -4.95 16.24
C ASN A 212 -8.32 -5.43 15.48
N GLU A 213 -9.49 -5.16 16.06
CA GLU A 213 -10.82 -5.45 15.52
C GLU A 213 -11.09 -4.85 14.14
N HIS A 214 -10.34 -3.82 13.73
CA HIS A 214 -10.46 -3.15 12.44
C HIS A 214 -9.50 -3.71 11.38
N GLY A 215 -8.75 -4.78 11.68
CA GLY A 215 -7.77 -5.35 10.77
C GLY A 215 -6.52 -4.49 10.60
N GLN A 216 -6.25 -3.58 11.54
CA GLN A 216 -5.06 -2.75 11.57
C GLN A 216 -3.98 -3.45 12.39
N VAL A 217 -2.73 -3.38 11.91
CA VAL A 217 -1.57 -3.96 12.61
C VAL A 217 -1.07 -2.97 13.65
N LEU A 218 -0.87 -3.43 14.88
CA LEU A 218 -0.35 -2.65 16.01
C LEU A 218 1.15 -2.85 16.18
N VAL A 219 1.63 -4.09 16.01
CA VAL A 219 3.04 -4.45 16.08
C VAL A 219 3.30 -5.72 15.27
N ALA A 220 4.49 -5.82 14.70
CA ALA A 220 4.99 -6.99 14.00
C ALA A 220 6.45 -7.21 14.40
N VAL A 221 6.80 -8.41 14.85
CA VAL A 221 8.17 -8.78 15.23
C VAL A 221 8.64 -10.00 14.45
N LEU A 222 9.92 -9.99 14.09
CA LEU A 222 10.58 -11.08 13.40
C LEU A 222 11.45 -11.85 14.40
N THR A 223 11.28 -13.17 14.45
CA THR A 223 11.97 -14.03 15.42
C THR A 223 12.63 -15.23 14.74
N ALA A 224 13.74 -15.69 15.31
CA ALA A 224 14.48 -16.87 14.82
C ALA A 224 13.71 -18.18 15.04
N SER A 225 12.87 -18.23 16.08
CA SER A 225 12.02 -19.37 16.42
C SER A 225 10.64 -18.89 16.88
N GLU A 226 9.67 -19.80 16.87
CA GLU A 226 8.29 -19.45 17.18
C GLU A 226 8.13 -19.11 18.66
N GLY A 227 7.46 -17.99 18.96
CA GLY A 227 7.19 -17.60 20.35
C GLY A 227 8.41 -17.14 21.15
N HIS A 228 9.58 -17.01 20.54
CA HIS A 228 10.81 -16.60 21.22
C HIS A 228 10.86 -15.09 21.41
N ALA A 229 11.18 -14.64 22.64
CA ALA A 229 11.31 -13.23 23.02
C ALA A 229 10.07 -12.36 22.69
N LEU A 230 8.87 -12.96 22.68
CA LEU A 230 7.62 -12.20 22.49
C LEU A 230 7.27 -11.33 23.70
N ASP A 231 7.85 -11.58 24.87
CA ASP A 231 7.64 -10.77 26.07
C ASP A 231 8.07 -9.31 25.82
N LEU A 232 9.19 -9.08 25.13
CA LEU A 232 9.63 -7.74 24.74
C LEU A 232 8.64 -7.02 23.81
N MET A 233 7.96 -7.76 22.93
CA MET A 233 6.90 -7.23 22.08
C MET A 233 5.69 -6.82 22.93
N ALA A 234 5.29 -7.68 23.86
CA ALA A 234 4.17 -7.44 24.76
C ALA A 234 4.43 -6.25 25.68
N ASP A 235 5.59 -6.20 26.33
CA ASP A 235 6.04 -5.08 27.17
C ASP A 235 6.01 -3.76 26.38
N GLY A 236 6.53 -3.78 25.15
CA GLY A 236 6.52 -2.63 24.26
C GLY A 236 5.11 -2.16 23.92
N LEU A 237 4.18 -3.09 23.70
CA LEU A 237 2.79 -2.78 23.38
C LEU A 237 2.02 -2.27 24.61
N MET A 238 2.15 -2.92 25.76
CA MET A 238 1.51 -2.48 27.02
C MET A 238 1.97 -1.08 27.42
N ARG A 239 3.29 -0.83 27.37
CA ARG A 239 3.85 0.51 27.59
C ARG A 239 3.24 1.54 26.64
N ARG A 240 3.04 1.20 25.37
CA ARG A 240 2.47 2.12 24.38
C ARG A 240 1.02 2.49 24.69
N TYR A 241 0.20 1.55 25.15
CA TYR A 241 -1.16 1.83 25.62
C TYR A 241 -1.13 2.75 26.85
N ARG A 242 -0.28 2.43 27.83
CA ARG A 242 -0.13 3.22 29.06
C ARG A 242 0.31 4.66 28.79
N GLU A 243 1.35 4.85 27.98
CA GLU A 243 1.88 6.18 27.64
C GLU A 243 0.89 7.02 26.83
N ALA A 244 0.04 6.38 26.03
CA ALA A 244 -1.02 7.06 25.29
C ALA A 244 -2.28 7.34 26.14
N GLY A 245 -2.38 6.81 27.37
CA GLY A 245 -3.59 6.88 28.19
C GLY A 245 -4.76 6.06 27.63
N GLU A 246 -4.48 5.08 26.76
CA GLU A 246 -5.48 4.22 26.14
C GLU A 246 -5.87 3.07 27.08
N ALA A 247 -7.15 2.72 27.08
CA ALA A 247 -7.64 1.63 27.91
C ALA A 247 -7.04 0.28 27.48
N PRO A 248 -6.67 -0.60 28.42
CA PRO A 248 -6.25 -1.96 28.10
C PRO A 248 -7.27 -2.71 27.22
N PRO A 249 -6.81 -3.54 26.26
CA PRO A 249 -7.69 -4.42 25.51
C PRO A 249 -8.45 -5.40 26.40
N GLN A 250 -9.68 -5.72 26.01
CA GLN A 250 -10.57 -6.61 26.77
C GLN A 250 -10.41 -8.07 26.33
N LEU A 251 -10.02 -8.29 25.07
CA LEU A 251 -10.04 -9.61 24.44
C LEU A 251 -8.84 -9.78 23.51
N MET A 252 -8.19 -10.94 23.56
CA MET A 252 -7.11 -11.36 22.67
C MET A 252 -7.43 -12.73 22.06
N TYR A 253 -7.48 -12.79 20.73
CA TYR A 253 -7.56 -14.04 19.98
C TYR A 253 -6.17 -14.57 19.64
N VAL A 254 -5.92 -15.85 19.91
CA VAL A 254 -4.66 -16.53 19.63
C VAL A 254 -4.90 -17.89 19.00
N ASP A 255 -3.91 -18.39 18.25
CA ASP A 255 -4.06 -19.65 17.51
C ASP A 255 -4.06 -20.89 18.40
N ARG A 256 -3.40 -20.85 19.55
CA ARG A 256 -3.23 -21.98 20.48
C ARG A 256 -2.91 -21.50 21.88
N ASP A 257 -2.81 -22.44 22.81
CA ASP A 257 -2.41 -22.23 24.21
C ASP A 257 -3.29 -21.20 24.95
N CYS A 258 -4.54 -21.06 24.51
CA CYS A 258 -5.61 -20.33 25.18
C CYS A 258 -6.44 -21.27 26.07
N CYS A 259 -7.40 -20.71 26.81
CA CYS A 259 -8.43 -21.49 27.52
C CYS A 259 -7.89 -22.47 28.58
N SER A 260 -6.87 -22.08 29.35
CA SER A 260 -6.39 -22.89 30.48
C SER A 260 -7.49 -23.04 31.54
N PRO A 261 -7.93 -24.27 31.88
CA PRO A 261 -8.93 -24.48 32.92
C PRO A 261 -8.38 -24.25 34.34
N TYR A 262 -7.06 -24.09 34.50
CA TYR A 262 -6.38 -24.03 35.80
C TYR A 262 -5.69 -22.67 36.07
N GLY A 263 -6.11 -21.59 35.42
CA GLY A 263 -5.61 -20.24 35.69
C GLY A 263 -5.13 -19.47 34.44
N PRO A 264 -4.45 -18.32 34.62
CA PRO A 264 -4.01 -17.47 33.52
C PRO A 264 -3.09 -18.25 32.57
N CYS A 265 -3.34 -18.14 31.26
CA CYS A 265 -2.53 -18.83 30.26
C CYS A 265 -1.20 -18.10 30.01
N ARG A 266 -0.30 -18.69 29.22
CA ARG A 266 0.99 -18.07 28.87
C ARG A 266 0.83 -16.67 28.27
N VAL A 267 -0.24 -16.45 27.50
CA VAL A 267 -0.52 -15.14 26.90
C VAL A 267 -0.92 -14.12 27.98
N ASN A 268 -1.67 -14.52 29.01
CA ASN A 268 -1.96 -13.64 30.15
C ASN A 268 -0.67 -13.26 30.90
N ALA A 269 0.23 -14.21 31.13
CA ALA A 269 1.52 -13.93 31.77
C ALA A 269 2.39 -12.98 30.94
N MET A 270 2.35 -13.11 29.61
CA MET A 270 3.06 -12.23 28.68
C MET A 270 2.47 -10.81 28.63
N PHE A 271 1.15 -10.66 28.83
CA PHE A 271 0.45 -9.37 28.90
C PHE A 271 0.02 -9.01 30.33
N ALA A 272 0.96 -9.08 31.28
CA ALA A 272 0.68 -9.01 32.71
C ALA A 272 0.11 -7.66 33.21
N GLU A 273 0.31 -6.54 32.48
CA GLU A 273 -0.29 -5.24 32.87
C GLU A 273 -1.80 -5.17 32.56
N TRP A 274 -2.36 -6.16 31.86
CA TRP A 274 -3.76 -6.20 31.43
C TRP A 274 -4.56 -7.26 32.19
N ASP A 275 -4.79 -7.02 33.49
CA ASP A 275 -5.45 -7.97 34.42
C ASP A 275 -6.82 -8.48 33.94
N GLY A 276 -7.58 -7.65 33.22
CA GLY A 276 -8.90 -7.99 32.68
C GLY A 276 -8.89 -8.70 31.32
N LEU A 277 -7.71 -9.00 30.75
CA LEU A 277 -7.59 -9.53 29.39
C LEU A 277 -8.13 -10.96 29.28
N GLN A 278 -9.20 -11.12 28.51
CA GLN A 278 -9.70 -12.44 28.14
C GLN A 278 -8.91 -12.98 26.97
N VAL A 279 -8.40 -14.22 27.07
CA VAL A 279 -7.73 -14.90 25.95
C VAL A 279 -8.66 -15.98 25.40
N ARG A 280 -8.86 -15.99 24.08
CA ARG A 280 -9.74 -16.92 23.36
C ARG A 280 -9.05 -17.50 22.13
N LEU A 281 -9.57 -18.63 21.67
CA LEU A 281 -9.09 -19.29 20.46
C LEU A 281 -9.53 -18.52 19.21
N ASP A 282 -8.63 -18.30 18.27
CA ASP A 282 -8.98 -17.78 16.95
C ASP A 282 -9.81 -18.80 16.16
N ILE A 283 -11.08 -18.46 15.93
CA ILE A 283 -12.04 -19.29 15.21
C ILE A 283 -11.58 -19.63 13.79
N TRP A 284 -10.86 -18.74 13.11
CA TRP A 284 -10.41 -19.01 11.74
C TRP A 284 -9.29 -20.06 11.69
N HIS A 285 -8.41 -20.06 12.69
CA HIS A 285 -7.39 -21.10 12.83
C HIS A 285 -7.98 -22.40 13.36
N PHE A 286 -9.01 -22.33 14.20
CA PHE A 286 -9.78 -23.49 14.62
C PHE A 286 -10.49 -24.16 13.43
N MET A 287 -11.27 -23.40 12.65
CA MET A 287 -11.97 -23.91 11.47
C MET A 287 -11.01 -24.49 10.42
N ARG A 288 -9.84 -23.85 10.19
CA ARG A 288 -8.82 -24.41 9.29
C ARG A 288 -8.25 -25.74 9.79
N ARG A 289 -8.05 -25.90 11.10
CA ARG A 289 -7.60 -27.17 11.69
C ARG A 289 -8.68 -28.24 11.64
N ILE A 290 -9.93 -27.88 11.96
CA ILE A 290 -11.07 -28.78 11.79
C ILE A 290 -11.12 -29.25 10.35
N ALA A 291 -11.17 -28.31 9.38
CA ALA A 291 -11.23 -28.63 7.95
C ALA A 291 -10.14 -29.61 7.54
N ALA A 292 -8.87 -29.36 7.93
CA ALA A 292 -7.78 -30.29 7.65
C ALA A 292 -7.99 -31.69 8.26
N GLY A 293 -8.55 -31.77 9.48
CA GLY A 293 -8.88 -33.03 10.14
C GLY A 293 -10.12 -33.74 9.58
N VAL A 294 -11.11 -33.01 9.05
CA VAL A 294 -12.31 -33.59 8.41
C VAL A 294 -12.09 -33.91 6.94
N THR A 295 -11.17 -33.27 6.24
CA THR A 295 -10.93 -33.62 4.83
C THR A 295 -10.27 -35.00 4.64
N THR A 296 -9.91 -35.69 5.73
CA THR A 296 -9.38 -37.06 5.67
C THR A 296 -10.51 -38.07 5.93
N GLU A 297 -11.12 -38.60 4.87
CA GLU A 297 -12.16 -39.63 5.01
C GLU A 297 -11.61 -40.99 5.46
N ALA A 298 -10.28 -41.14 5.44
CA ALA A 298 -9.59 -42.40 5.74
C ALA A 298 -9.59 -42.78 7.22
N HIS A 299 -9.98 -41.88 8.13
CA HIS A 299 -9.93 -42.16 9.56
C HIS A 299 -11.23 -42.88 10.03
N PRO A 300 -11.15 -44.03 10.74
CA PRO A 300 -12.33 -44.78 11.18
C PRO A 300 -13.36 -44.00 12.00
N LEU A 301 -12.93 -42.93 12.69
CA LEU A 301 -13.80 -42.05 13.49
C LEU A 301 -14.44 -40.90 12.70
N TYR A 302 -14.14 -40.76 11.40
CA TYR A 302 -14.56 -39.62 10.59
C TYR A 302 -16.09 -39.45 10.55
N GLY A 303 -16.83 -40.54 10.30
CA GLY A 303 -18.30 -40.52 10.27
C GLY A 303 -18.92 -40.12 11.60
N THR A 304 -18.40 -40.65 12.71
CA THR A 304 -18.86 -40.28 14.07
C THR A 304 -18.53 -38.83 14.41
N PHE A 305 -17.37 -38.34 14.00
CA PHE A 305 -16.96 -36.95 14.22
C PHE A 305 -17.87 -35.97 13.47
N LEU A 306 -18.11 -36.18 12.17
CA LEU A 306 -19.03 -35.35 11.40
C LEU A 306 -20.47 -35.40 11.94
N ALA A 307 -20.95 -36.58 12.34
CA ALA A 307 -22.29 -36.72 12.90
C ALA A 307 -22.49 -35.85 14.15
N ARG A 308 -21.49 -35.79 15.04
CA ARG A 308 -21.53 -34.94 16.24
C ARG A 308 -21.35 -33.45 15.93
N LEU A 309 -20.55 -33.13 14.92
CA LEU A 309 -20.28 -31.74 14.54
C LEU A 309 -21.51 -31.09 13.87
N SER A 310 -22.31 -31.88 13.15
CA SER A 310 -23.56 -31.43 12.50
C SER A 310 -24.75 -31.26 13.46
N THR A 311 -24.59 -31.60 14.74
CA THR A 311 -25.63 -31.45 15.78
C THR A 311 -25.42 -30.26 16.72
N LEU A 312 -24.37 -29.47 16.49
CA LEU A 312 -24.15 -28.16 17.11
C LEU A 312 -24.92 -27.07 16.37
#